data_AF-A0A7Y8WSZ0-F1
#
_entry.id   AF-A0A7Y8WSZ0-F1
#
_cell.length_a   1.000
_cell.length_b   1.000
_cell.length_c   1.000
_cell.angle_alpha   90.00
_cell.angle_beta   90.00
_cell.angle_gamma   90.00
#
_symmetry.space_group_name_H-M   'P 1'
#
loop_
_entity.id
_entity.type
_entity.pdbx_description
1 polymer ?
#
loop_
_entity_poly.entity_id
_entity_poly.type
_entity_poly.pdbx_seq_one_letter_code
_entity_poly.pdbx_strand_id
1 'polypeptide(L)'
;MPANQNERTEAGVKAAAGVAATGLTAAAALHALWTVDPWPLGSAAEFAETVVGVSEDRLPSVPLTLAVAAALGAAGYLVLSNGGIARTVGPEKLNRAGLWTLAGVLAARGAGGLVTSGLGLGSSTETFRHWDLALYSPLCLTLAGLTAFVARRTGIRGTRRDRSRSRARTGSGATQ
;
A
#
# COMPACT_ATOMS: atom_id res chain seq x y z
N MET A 1 1.76 26.36 -23.54
CA MET A 1 0.84 25.29 -23.12
C MET A 1 1.37 24.40 -21.95
N PRO A 2 1.75 24.94 -20.77
CA PRO A 2 2.16 24.09 -19.62
C PRO A 2 1.03 23.74 -18.63
N ALA A 3 -0.11 24.42 -18.64
CA ALA A 3 -1.19 24.24 -17.65
C ALA A 3 -1.84 22.84 -17.71
N ASN A 4 -2.12 22.32 -18.91
CA ASN A 4 -2.82 21.03 -19.07
C ASN A 4 -2.01 19.81 -18.60
N GLN A 5 -0.67 19.91 -18.54
CA GLN A 5 0.18 18.78 -18.13
C GLN A 5 0.21 18.63 -16.61
N ASN A 6 0.14 19.75 -15.88
CA ASN A 6 0.11 19.75 -14.42
C ASN A 6 -1.21 19.18 -13.91
N GLU A 7 -2.33 19.60 -14.50
CA GLU A 7 -3.68 19.11 -14.16
C GLU A 7 -3.81 17.60 -14.40
N ARG A 8 -3.36 17.10 -15.56
CA ARG A 8 -3.36 15.65 -15.85
C ARG A 8 -2.48 14.86 -14.90
N THR A 9 -1.31 15.41 -14.54
CA THR A 9 -0.40 14.76 -13.59
C THR A 9 -1.02 14.69 -12.19
N GLU A 10 -1.69 15.76 -11.75
CA GLU A 10 -2.35 15.79 -10.45
C GLU A 10 -3.55 14.85 -10.40
N ALA A 11 -4.38 14.83 -11.45
CA ALA A 11 -5.48 13.89 -11.59
C ALA A 11 -4.96 12.44 -11.55
N GLY A 12 -3.86 12.14 -12.25
CA GLY A 12 -3.23 10.82 -12.23
C GLY A 12 -2.73 10.40 -10.83
N VAL A 13 -2.14 11.32 -10.06
CA VAL A 13 -1.71 11.05 -8.67
C VAL A 13 -2.90 10.81 -7.76
N LYS A 14 -3.96 11.61 -7.89
CA LYS A 14 -5.20 11.43 -7.11
C LYS A 14 -5.86 10.10 -7.45
N ALA A 15 -5.97 9.75 -8.74
CA ALA A 15 -6.53 8.47 -9.17
C ALA A 15 -5.71 7.29 -8.62
N ALA A 16 -4.38 7.33 -8.77
CA ALA A 16 -3.49 6.30 -8.23
C ALA A 16 -3.63 6.15 -6.70
N ALA A 17 -3.68 7.26 -5.97
CA ALA A 17 -3.86 7.26 -4.52
C ALA A 17 -5.26 6.73 -4.12
N GLY A 18 -6.31 7.10 -4.84
CA GLY A 18 -7.67 6.63 -4.60
C GLY A 18 -7.78 5.12 -4.83
N VAL A 19 -7.25 4.61 -5.94
CA VAL A 19 -7.26 3.16 -6.24
C VAL A 19 -6.47 2.39 -5.19
N ALA A 20 -5.24 2.82 -4.89
CA ALA A 20 -4.40 2.13 -3.91
C ALA A 20 -5.00 2.14 -2.51
N ALA A 21 -5.55 3.29 -2.07
CA ALA A 21 -6.20 3.40 -0.77
C ALA A 21 -7.46 2.54 -0.69
N THR A 22 -8.29 2.53 -1.75
CA THR A 22 -9.48 1.68 -1.80
C THR A 22 -9.10 0.21 -1.65
N GLY A 23 -8.06 -0.25 -2.36
CA GLY A 23 -7.56 -1.63 -2.22
C GLY A 23 -7.06 -1.95 -0.80
N LEU A 24 -6.30 -1.04 -0.19
CA LEU A 24 -5.78 -1.21 1.18
C LEU A 24 -6.91 -1.21 2.23
N THR A 25 -7.89 -0.32 2.09
CA THR A 25 -9.03 -0.24 3.01
C THR A 25 -9.96 -1.43 2.84
N ALA A 26 -10.19 -1.89 1.61
CA ALA A 26 -10.94 -3.12 1.35
C ALA A 26 -10.25 -4.33 1.98
N ALA A 27 -8.92 -4.45 1.83
CA ALA A 27 -8.14 -5.49 2.47
C ALA A 27 -8.19 -5.42 4.01
N ALA A 28 -8.14 -4.20 4.58
CA ALA A 28 -8.29 -3.99 6.03
C ALA A 28 -9.66 -4.46 6.54
N ALA A 29 -10.74 -4.07 5.85
CA ALA A 29 -12.10 -4.46 6.20
C ALA A 29 -12.27 -5.99 6.12
N LEU A 30 -11.69 -6.62 5.09
CA LEU A 30 -11.73 -8.06 4.92
C LEU A 30 -10.98 -8.80 6.03
N HIS A 31 -9.82 -8.30 6.46
CA HIS A 31 -9.10 -8.87 7.62
C HIS A 31 -9.90 -8.73 8.91
N ALA A 32 -10.59 -7.61 9.13
CA ALA A 32 -11.46 -7.45 10.28
C ALA A 32 -12.66 -8.42 10.21
N LEU A 33 -13.27 -8.58 9.04
CA LEU A 33 -14.39 -9.52 8.84
C LEU A 33 -13.95 -10.96 9.09
N TRP A 34 -12.77 -11.36 8.63
CA TRP A 34 -12.22 -12.70 8.85
C TRP A 34 -11.90 -13.03 10.31
N THR A 35 -11.97 -12.07 11.23
CA THR A 35 -11.90 -12.37 12.67
C THR A 35 -13.20 -12.95 13.23
N VAL A 36 -14.31 -12.79 12.52
CA VAL A 36 -15.66 -13.22 12.95
C VAL A 36 -16.33 -14.15 11.95
N ASP A 37 -16.03 -14.04 10.66
CA ASP A 37 -16.72 -14.77 9.59
C ASP A 37 -15.72 -15.20 8.49
N PRO A 38 -15.67 -16.49 8.08
CA PRO A 38 -14.81 -16.98 7.00
C PRO A 38 -15.27 -16.60 5.59
N TRP A 39 -16.31 -15.77 5.45
CA TRP A 39 -16.83 -15.28 4.19
C TRP A 39 -15.74 -14.78 3.24
N PRO A 40 -15.73 -15.15 1.94
CA PRO A 40 -16.79 -15.81 1.18
C PRO A 40 -16.77 -17.36 1.20
N LEU A 41 -15.93 -17.98 2.03
CA LEU A 41 -15.77 -19.44 2.07
C LEU A 41 -16.72 -20.07 3.11
N GLY A 42 -17.08 -21.35 2.90
CA GLY A 42 -18.13 -22.00 3.67
C GLY A 42 -17.67 -22.49 5.06
N SER A 43 -16.36 -22.52 5.32
CA SER A 43 -15.79 -23.03 6.58
C SER A 43 -14.42 -22.42 6.93
N ALA A 44 -14.07 -22.46 8.21
CA ALA A 44 -12.77 -22.01 8.71
C ALA A 44 -11.60 -22.85 8.16
N ALA A 45 -11.80 -24.16 7.96
CA ALA A 45 -10.81 -25.04 7.33
C ALA A 45 -10.54 -24.64 5.87
N GLU A 46 -11.61 -24.42 5.08
CA GLU A 46 -11.49 -23.98 3.69
C GLU A 46 -10.83 -22.59 3.58
N PHE A 47 -11.13 -21.70 4.53
CA PHE A 47 -10.44 -20.41 4.68
C PHE A 47 -8.95 -20.57 4.98
N ALA A 48 -8.59 -21.41 5.95
CA ALA A 48 -7.20 -21.65 6.32
C ALA A 48 -6.39 -22.20 5.13
N GLU A 49 -6.96 -23.16 4.40
CA GLU A 49 -6.31 -23.76 3.23
C GLU A 49 -6.24 -22.81 2.03
N THR A 50 -7.29 -22.04 1.75
CA THR A 50 -7.37 -21.23 0.53
C THR A 50 -6.70 -19.86 0.68
N VAL A 51 -6.85 -19.23 1.85
CA VAL A 51 -6.43 -17.83 2.08
C VAL A 51 -5.12 -17.74 2.85
N VAL A 52 -4.84 -18.69 3.75
CA VAL A 52 -3.64 -18.67 4.59
C VAL A 52 -2.61 -19.74 4.14
N GLY A 53 -3.06 -20.79 3.46
CA GLY A 53 -2.22 -21.89 3.00
C GLY A 53 -1.73 -22.79 4.15
N VAL A 54 -2.49 -22.87 5.25
CA VAL A 54 -2.16 -23.67 6.44
C VAL A 54 -3.38 -24.44 6.92
N SER A 55 -3.14 -25.46 7.74
CA SER A 55 -4.18 -26.16 8.49
C SER A 55 -4.89 -25.24 9.50
N GLU A 56 -6.16 -25.50 9.81
CA GLU A 56 -7.00 -24.68 10.70
C GLU A 56 -6.36 -24.44 12.09
N ASP A 57 -5.64 -25.43 12.63
CA ASP A 57 -4.94 -25.35 13.92
C ASP A 57 -3.78 -24.34 13.92
N ARG A 58 -3.34 -23.88 12.75
CA ARG A 58 -2.27 -22.90 12.57
C ARG A 58 -2.75 -21.53 12.13
N LEU A 59 -4.05 -21.26 12.23
CA LEU A 59 -4.59 -19.95 11.93
C LEU A 59 -3.94 -18.85 12.81
N PRO A 60 -3.65 -17.67 12.25
CA PRO A 60 -3.12 -16.56 13.02
C PRO A 60 -4.12 -16.11 14.08
N SER A 61 -3.61 -15.67 15.24
CA SER A 61 -4.45 -15.19 16.33
C SER A 61 -5.23 -13.93 15.95
N VAL A 62 -6.45 -13.80 16.45
CA VAL A 62 -7.34 -12.64 16.19
C VAL A 62 -6.64 -11.28 16.42
N PRO A 63 -5.86 -11.06 17.51
CA PRO A 63 -5.17 -9.80 17.71
C PRO A 63 -4.15 -9.47 16.61
N LEU A 64 -3.48 -10.49 16.05
CA LEU A 64 -2.53 -10.30 14.97
C LEU A 64 -3.23 -9.87 13.68
N THR A 65 -4.35 -10.51 13.35
CA THR A 65 -5.18 -10.15 12.18
C THR A 65 -5.73 -8.73 12.29
N LEU A 66 -6.19 -8.33 13.49
CA LEU A 66 -6.62 -6.95 13.75
C LEU A 66 -5.47 -5.94 13.66
N ALA A 67 -4.27 -6.29 14.11
CA ALA A 67 -3.09 -5.43 13.96
C ALA A 67 -2.76 -5.19 12.47
N VAL A 68 -2.85 -6.24 11.63
CA VAL A 68 -2.69 -6.11 10.18
C VAL A 68 -3.81 -5.25 9.57
N ALA A 69 -5.06 -5.45 9.96
CA ALA A 69 -6.19 -4.63 9.52
C ALA A 69 -5.96 -3.14 9.85
N ALA A 70 -5.54 -2.84 11.08
CA ALA A 70 -5.23 -1.48 11.51
C ALA A 70 -4.06 -0.89 10.71
N ALA A 71 -3.00 -1.66 10.47
CA ALA A 71 -1.86 -1.23 9.67
C ALA A 71 -2.25 -0.93 8.22
N LEU A 72 -3.09 -1.76 7.60
CA LEU A 72 -3.62 -1.56 6.25
C LEU A 72 -4.53 -0.33 6.18
N GLY A 73 -5.38 -0.12 7.19
CA GLY A 73 -6.20 1.09 7.30
C GLY A 73 -5.35 2.36 7.41
N ALA A 74 -4.32 2.34 8.26
CA ALA A 74 -3.37 3.44 8.39
C ALA A 74 -2.59 3.70 7.09
N ALA A 75 -2.20 2.62 6.39
CA ALA A 75 -1.55 2.69 5.09
C ALA A 75 -2.47 3.33 4.02
N GLY A 76 -3.74 2.94 3.97
CA GLY A 76 -4.73 3.55 3.07
C GLY A 76 -4.91 5.04 3.34
N TYR A 77 -5.01 5.44 4.61
CA TYR A 77 -5.06 6.84 5.01
C TYR A 77 -3.79 7.60 4.60
N LEU A 78 -2.61 7.01 4.80
CA LEU A 78 -1.33 7.61 4.42
C LEU A 78 -1.27 7.88 2.91
N VAL A 79 -1.73 6.93 2.09
CA VAL A 79 -1.78 7.07 0.62
C VAL A 79 -2.76 8.17 0.21
N LEU A 80 -3.97 8.23 0.75
CA LEU A 80 -4.95 9.32 0.48
C LEU A 80 -4.40 10.70 0.84
N SER A 81 -3.77 10.77 2.01
CA SER A 81 -3.23 12.01 2.57
C SER A 81 -2.05 12.56 1.76
N ASN A 82 -1.28 11.69 1.12
CA ASN A 82 -0.15 12.06 0.26
C ASN A 82 -0.57 12.22 -1.22
N GLY A 83 -1.69 11.62 -1.63
CA GLY A 83 -2.34 11.85 -2.92
C GLY A 83 -3.02 13.22 -3.05
N GLY A 84 -3.17 13.96 -1.95
CA GLY A 84 -3.87 15.24 -1.91
C GLY A 84 -5.39 15.10 -1.87
N ILE A 85 -5.90 13.96 -1.39
CA ILE A 85 -7.33 13.70 -1.19
C ILE A 85 -7.71 13.95 0.27
N ALA A 86 -6.87 13.52 1.21
CA ALA A 86 -7.07 13.74 2.64
C ALA A 86 -6.02 14.71 3.22
N ARG A 87 -6.26 15.20 4.45
CA ARG A 87 -5.33 16.08 5.15
C ARG A 87 -4.05 15.33 5.51
N THR A 88 -2.90 15.85 5.07
CA THR A 88 -1.59 15.32 5.48
C THR A 88 -1.32 15.58 6.96
N VAL A 89 -0.95 14.53 7.70
CA VAL A 89 -0.57 14.60 9.12
C VAL A 89 0.93 14.31 9.24
N GLY A 90 1.64 15.10 10.04
CA GLY A 90 3.06 14.89 10.36
C GLY A 90 4.07 15.36 9.29
N PRO A 91 5.37 15.10 9.52
CA PRO A 91 6.45 15.57 8.64
C PRO A 91 6.45 14.87 7.29
N GLU A 92 6.69 15.62 6.22
CA GLU A 92 6.74 15.10 4.84
C GLU A 92 7.77 13.96 4.67
N LYS A 93 8.91 14.04 5.36
CA LYS A 93 9.95 12.99 5.33
C LYS A 93 9.46 11.67 5.93
N LEU A 94 8.69 11.73 7.03
CA LEU A 94 8.15 10.54 7.69
C LEU A 94 7.07 9.88 6.83
N ASN A 95 6.17 10.68 6.27
CA ASN A 95 5.14 10.18 5.37
C ASN A 95 5.72 9.52 4.13
N ARG A 96 6.78 10.12 3.57
CA ARG A 96 7.50 9.55 2.43
C ARG A 96 8.21 8.25 2.78
N ALA A 97 8.84 8.17 3.95
CA ALA A 97 9.43 6.93 4.43
C ALA A 97 8.36 5.84 4.58
N GLY A 98 7.20 6.17 5.18
CA GLY A 98 6.07 5.25 5.31
C GLY A 98 5.56 4.73 3.97
N LEU A 99 5.43 5.59 2.95
CA LEU A 99 5.01 5.15 1.61
C LEU A 99 6.04 4.24 0.93
N TRP A 100 7.34 4.52 1.08
CA TRP A 100 8.39 3.65 0.55
C TRP A 100 8.46 2.30 1.28
N THR A 101 8.30 2.31 2.60
CA THR A 101 8.20 1.09 3.40
C THR A 101 7.00 0.26 2.95
N LEU A 102 5.81 0.88 2.80
CA LEU A 102 4.62 0.20 2.33
C LEU A 102 4.80 -0.39 0.93
N ALA A 103 5.35 0.39 0.00
CA ALA A 103 5.65 -0.08 -1.36
C ALA A 103 6.66 -1.24 -1.34
N GLY A 104 7.69 -1.17 -0.49
CA GLY A 104 8.69 -2.22 -0.30
C GLY A 104 8.09 -3.51 0.25
N VAL A 105 7.25 -3.42 1.28
CA VAL A 105 6.56 -4.57 1.88
C VAL A 105 5.63 -5.24 0.87
N LEU A 106 4.84 -4.46 0.12
CA LEU A 106 3.94 -4.99 -0.91
C LEU A 106 4.72 -5.62 -2.08
N ALA A 107 5.82 -5.00 -2.50
CA ALA A 107 6.69 -5.54 -3.53
C ALA A 107 7.37 -6.84 -3.07
N ALA A 108 7.88 -6.87 -1.83
CA ALA A 108 8.47 -8.06 -1.24
C ALA A 108 7.42 -9.18 -1.10
N ARG A 109 6.18 -8.87 -0.73
CA ARG A 109 5.12 -9.87 -0.62
C ARG A 109 4.68 -10.42 -1.98
N GLY A 110 4.55 -9.55 -2.98
CA GLY A 110 4.16 -9.96 -4.33
C GLY A 110 5.26 -10.70 -5.09
N ALA A 111 6.50 -10.22 -5.00
CA ALA A 111 7.65 -10.92 -5.58
C ALA A 111 7.97 -12.21 -4.81
N GLY A 112 7.86 -12.18 -3.48
CA GLY A 112 8.00 -13.34 -2.61
C GLY A 112 6.99 -14.43 -2.98
N GLY A 113 5.71 -14.08 -3.12
CA GLY A 113 4.66 -15.01 -3.56
C GLY A 113 4.93 -15.61 -4.94
N LEU A 114 5.35 -14.79 -5.92
CA LEU A 114 5.75 -15.29 -7.24
C LEU A 114 6.93 -16.28 -7.17
N VAL A 115 7.93 -16.02 -6.32
CA VAL A 115 9.10 -16.89 -6.17
C VAL A 115 8.75 -18.16 -5.39
N THR A 116 8.10 -18.05 -4.24
CA THR A 116 7.79 -19.21 -3.38
C THR A 116 6.70 -20.08 -3.98
N SER A 117 5.59 -19.48 -4.41
CA SER A 117 4.45 -20.20 -4.99
C SER A 117 4.74 -20.67 -6.42
N GLY A 118 5.51 -19.89 -7.20
CA GLY A 118 5.89 -20.25 -8.57
C GLY A 118 6.98 -21.32 -8.65
N LEU A 119 7.95 -21.31 -7.74
CA LEU A 119 9.01 -22.35 -7.69
C LEU A 119 8.63 -23.55 -6.82
N GLY A 120 7.47 -23.52 -6.16
CA GLY A 120 7.05 -24.57 -5.21
C GLY A 120 7.91 -24.70 -3.98
N LEU A 121 8.53 -23.59 -3.59
CA LEU A 121 9.34 -23.49 -2.38
C LEU A 121 8.41 -23.11 -1.23
N GLY A 122 7.74 -24.11 -0.63
CA GLY A 122 6.89 -23.92 0.54
C GLY A 122 6.00 -25.12 0.85
N SER A 123 5.56 -25.24 2.10
CA SER A 123 4.59 -26.24 2.57
C SER A 123 3.13 -25.77 2.43
N SER A 124 2.89 -24.74 1.63
CA SER A 124 1.55 -24.19 1.38
C SER A 124 0.75 -25.09 0.45
N THR A 125 -0.56 -25.14 0.67
CA THR A 125 -1.52 -25.90 -0.12
C THR A 125 -1.51 -25.48 -1.61
N GLU A 126 -1.83 -26.42 -2.50
CA GLU A 126 -1.94 -26.18 -3.95
C GLU A 126 -2.93 -25.06 -4.27
N THR A 127 -4.07 -25.05 -3.57
CA THR A 127 -5.14 -24.05 -3.70
C THR A 127 -4.64 -22.65 -3.36
N PHE A 128 -3.91 -22.48 -2.26
CA PHE A 128 -3.31 -21.20 -1.90
C PHE A 128 -2.30 -20.73 -2.94
N ARG A 129 -1.46 -21.62 -3.46
CA ARG A 129 -0.46 -21.28 -4.49
C ARG A 129 -1.10 -20.77 -5.78
N HIS A 130 -2.22 -21.37 -6.20
CA HIS A 130 -2.96 -20.93 -7.37
C HIS A 130 -3.44 -19.47 -7.20
N TRP A 131 -4.10 -19.16 -6.08
CA TRP A 131 -4.62 -17.82 -5.80
C TRP A 131 -3.52 -16.79 -5.46
N ASP A 132 -2.44 -17.23 -4.82
CA ASP A 132 -1.27 -16.40 -4.52
C ASP A 132 -0.60 -15.89 -5.82
N LEU A 133 -0.55 -16.73 -6.85
CA LEU A 133 -0.01 -16.37 -8.17
C LEU A 133 -1.02 -15.62 -9.06
N ALA A 134 -2.28 -16.06 -9.09
CA ALA A 134 -3.28 -15.52 -10.01
C ALA A 134 -3.82 -14.15 -9.58
N LEU A 135 -3.95 -13.90 -8.27
CA LEU A 135 -4.64 -12.71 -7.76
C LEU A 135 -3.81 -11.91 -6.76
N TYR A 136 -3.26 -12.55 -5.73
CA TYR A 136 -2.61 -11.83 -4.62
C TYR A 136 -1.31 -11.16 -5.02
N SER A 137 -0.39 -11.90 -5.66
CA SER A 137 0.89 -11.37 -6.12
C SER A 137 0.72 -10.19 -7.11
N PRO A 138 -0.10 -10.29 -8.17
CA PRO A 138 -0.30 -9.17 -9.09
C PRO A 138 -0.99 -7.98 -8.40
N LEU A 139 -1.91 -8.22 -7.47
CA LEU A 139 -2.55 -7.15 -6.69
C LEU A 139 -1.52 -6.44 -5.79
N CYS A 140 -0.70 -7.17 -5.06
CA CYS A 140 0.36 -6.61 -4.23
C CYS A 140 1.38 -5.81 -5.05
N LEU A 141 1.80 -6.32 -6.22
CA LEU A 141 2.71 -5.61 -7.11
C LEU A 141 2.08 -4.34 -7.69
N THR A 142 0.80 -4.40 -8.06
CA THR A 142 0.05 -3.24 -8.57
C THR A 142 -0.05 -2.15 -7.49
N LEU A 143 -0.44 -2.52 -6.27
CA LEU A 143 -0.50 -1.59 -5.13
C LEU A 143 0.89 -1.04 -4.78
N ALA A 144 1.94 -1.85 -4.86
CA ALA A 144 3.31 -1.40 -4.67
C ALA A 144 3.70 -0.34 -5.72
N GLY A 145 3.39 -0.58 -6.99
CA GLY A 145 3.65 0.35 -8.09
C GLY A 145 2.90 1.68 -7.94
N LEU A 146 1.60 1.60 -7.62
CA LEU A 146 0.76 2.80 -7.37
C LEU A 146 1.28 3.60 -6.17
N THR A 147 1.62 2.93 -5.07
CA THR A 147 2.15 3.57 -3.86
C THR A 147 3.51 4.22 -4.13
N ALA A 148 4.41 3.53 -4.84
CA ALA A 148 5.71 4.07 -5.24
C ALA A 148 5.57 5.28 -6.18
N PHE A 149 4.59 5.25 -7.10
CA PHE A 149 4.29 6.38 -7.96
C PHE A 149 3.86 7.62 -7.14
N VAL A 150 2.96 7.45 -6.17
CA VAL A 150 2.55 8.52 -5.25
C VAL A 150 3.76 9.03 -4.46
N ALA A 151 4.58 8.14 -3.89
CA ALA A 151 5.78 8.50 -3.12
C ALA A 151 6.83 9.29 -3.91
N ARG A 152 7.06 8.92 -5.17
CA ARG A 152 7.98 9.64 -6.07
C ARG A 152 7.46 11.03 -6.39
N ARG A 153 6.16 11.18 -6.63
CA ARG A 153 5.54 12.45 -7.01
C ARG A 153 5.44 13.42 -5.84
N THR A 154 5.24 12.95 -4.61
CA THR A 154 5.31 13.80 -3.42
C THR A 154 6.73 14.31 -3.16
N GLY A 155 7.76 13.47 -3.32
CA GLY A 155 9.16 13.89 -3.15
C GLY A 155 9.63 14.99 -4.12
N ILE A 156 9.12 15.00 -5.36
CA ILE A 156 9.42 16.06 -6.35
C ILE A 156 8.79 17.40 -5.92
N ARG A 157 7.62 17.38 -5.28
CA ARG A 157 6.94 18.60 -4.79
C ARG A 157 7.68 19.21 -3.60
N GLY A 158 8.11 18.40 -2.64
CA GLY A 158 8.87 18.86 -1.46
C GLY A 158 10.21 19.50 -1.82
N THR A 159 10.98 18.88 -2.72
CA THR A 159 12.29 19.40 -3.16
C THR A 159 12.18 20.73 -3.91
N ARG A 160 11.12 20.94 -4.71
CA ARG A 160 10.83 22.24 -5.33
C ARG A 160 10.50 23.31 -4.28
N ARG A 161 9.68 22.98 -3.27
CA ARG A 161 9.26 23.90 -2.21
C ARG A 161 10.44 24.34 -1.32
N ASP A 162 11.39 23.44 -1.09
CA ASP A 162 12.58 23.73 -0.29
C ASP A 162 13.53 24.68 -1.03
N ARG A 163 13.75 24.45 -2.33
CA ARG A 163 14.54 25.37 -3.18
C ARG A 163 13.93 26.76 -3.32
N SER A 164 12.60 26.88 -3.39
CA SER A 164 11.97 28.22 -3.45
C SER A 164 12.15 28.97 -2.13
N ARG A 165 12.07 28.28 -0.99
CA ARG A 165 12.29 28.87 0.33
C ARG A 165 13.74 29.31 0.54
N SER A 166 14.72 28.50 0.12
CA SER A 166 16.13 28.87 0.23
C SER A 166 16.47 30.09 -0.63
N ARG A 167 15.95 30.16 -1.86
CA ARG A 167 16.10 31.34 -2.74
C ARG A 167 15.49 32.62 -2.16
N ALA A 168 14.29 32.54 -1.58
CA ALA A 168 13.66 33.68 -0.92
C ALA A 168 14.51 34.19 0.27
N ARG A 169 15.10 33.26 1.04
CA ARG A 169 15.95 33.59 2.19
C ARG A 169 17.27 34.23 1.78
N THR A 170 17.88 33.78 0.67
CA THR A 170 19.12 34.40 0.14
C THR A 170 18.87 35.74 -0.54
N GLY A 171 17.72 35.93 -1.19
CA GLY A 171 17.35 37.21 -1.82
C GLY A 171 17.05 38.32 -0.81
N SER A 172 16.46 37.98 0.34
CA SER A 172 16.18 38.93 1.43
C SER A 172 17.43 39.36 2.21
N GLY A 173 18.56 38.64 2.06
CA GLY A 173 19.83 38.98 2.71
C GLY A 173 20.76 39.87 1.86
N ALA A 174 20.43 40.09 0.59
CA ALA A 174 21.23 40.90 -0.34
C ALA A 174 20.76 42.37 -0.42
N THR A 175 19.74 42.76 0.36
CA THR A 175 19.18 44.11 0.40
C THR A 175 19.46 44.84 1.72
N GLN A 176 20.46 44.40 2.49
CA GLN A 176 20.99 45.13 3.65
C GLN A 176 22.42 45.57 3.38
#